data_AF-A0A1J4JA00-F1
#
_entry.id   AF-A0A1J4JA00-F1
#
_cell.length_a   1.000
_cell.length_b   1.000
_cell.length_c   1.000
_cell.angle_alpha   90.00
_cell.angle_beta   90.00
_cell.angle_gamma   90.00
#
_symmetry.space_group_name_H-M   'P 1'
#
loop_
_entity.id
_entity.type
_entity.pdbx_description
1 polymer ?
#
loop_
_entity_poly.entity_id
_entity_poly.type
_entity_poly.pdbx_seq_one_letter_code
_entity_poly.pdbx_strand_id
1 'polypeptide(L)'
;MESFHNFKILVTQISKKHGHDISDKYHNAIYQDVNLGGKNIKLRRNASFTPYIDQGCTANCLFCSETFSKNGIVDIEEVGKNCMIHHERVAKFKEILEQLDGFDLSISISGLEPILGIDQIDDFLRTSREVEESGKKVIQRVIMYSNLTEGKKVYEKLKKIIKENPKFKQIQISRHHYNETINKKIMRYHVNTDGFEERVQLIQPLIDTKLVCVMQKGGIDSLPEIIEYVKYGKSLNFKKIGFRQLAICEGVVDENETSIYCKENHVDFDSILQEIENSQEWHFVSAVCGYYFINVRYEYDGVIVNFSVSDYNTMVECHMSERKEKLILYPNGNLCYDWSINKIVY
;
A
#
# COMPACT_ATOMS: atom_id res chain seq x y z
N MET A 1 1.85 21.45 -0.79
CA MET A 1 1.50 21.50 -2.23
C MET A 1 2.71 21.70 -3.14
N GLU A 2 3.60 22.64 -2.83
CA GLU A 2 4.77 22.94 -3.67
C GLU A 2 5.72 21.74 -3.86
N SER A 3 6.00 20.98 -2.80
CA SER A 3 6.87 19.79 -2.87
C SER A 3 6.37 18.70 -3.82
N PHE A 4 5.08 18.32 -3.81
CA PHE A 4 4.56 17.31 -4.74
C PHE A 4 4.56 17.79 -6.20
N HIS A 5 4.24 19.06 -6.42
CA HIS A 5 4.28 19.66 -7.76
C HIS A 5 5.71 19.71 -8.31
N ASN A 6 6.68 20.13 -7.48
CA ASN A 6 8.09 20.15 -7.84
C ASN A 6 8.61 18.74 -8.13
N PHE A 7 8.27 17.76 -7.29
CA PHE A 7 8.60 16.36 -7.53
C PHE A 7 8.00 15.88 -8.86
N LYS A 8 6.75 16.23 -9.18
CA LYS A 8 6.13 15.90 -10.47
C LYS A 8 6.88 16.50 -11.66
N ILE A 9 7.34 17.75 -11.54
CA ILE A 9 8.16 18.41 -12.57
C ILE A 9 9.48 17.65 -12.73
N LEU A 10 10.19 17.39 -11.63
CA LEU A 10 11.47 16.68 -11.62
C LEU A 10 11.33 15.30 -12.29
N VAL A 11 10.34 14.50 -11.88
CA VAL A 11 10.12 13.17 -12.44
C VAL A 11 9.73 13.23 -13.92
N THR A 12 8.99 14.27 -14.34
CA THR A 12 8.67 14.48 -15.76
C THR A 12 9.94 14.80 -16.56
N GLN A 13 10.84 15.63 -16.02
CA GLN A 13 12.13 15.94 -16.64
C GLN A 13 13.02 14.71 -16.74
N ILE A 14 13.14 13.93 -15.65
CA ILE A 14 13.86 12.65 -15.61
C ILE A 14 13.31 11.70 -16.69
N SER A 15 11.99 11.51 -16.72
CA SER A 15 11.36 10.61 -17.70
C SER A 15 11.68 11.05 -19.13
N LYS A 16 11.57 12.35 -19.43
CA LYS A 16 11.90 12.90 -20.75
C LYS A 16 13.37 12.71 -21.12
N LYS A 17 14.30 12.91 -20.18
CA LYS A 17 15.75 12.66 -20.36
C LYS A 17 16.00 11.21 -20.79
N HIS A 18 15.23 10.27 -20.27
CA HIS A 18 15.32 8.84 -20.61
C HIS A 18 14.39 8.40 -21.74
N GLY A 19 13.79 9.34 -22.50
CA GLY A 19 12.95 9.02 -23.66
C GLY A 19 11.54 8.51 -23.34
N HIS A 20 11.06 8.75 -22.12
CA HIS A 20 9.72 8.35 -21.68
C HIS A 20 8.82 9.58 -21.44
N ASP A 21 7.56 9.48 -21.85
CA ASP A 21 6.53 10.44 -21.46
C ASP A 21 5.60 9.84 -20.40
N ILE A 22 5.44 10.57 -19.31
CA ILE A 22 4.57 10.22 -18.18
C ILE A 22 3.45 11.24 -17.94
N SER A 23 3.42 12.34 -18.71
CA SER A 23 2.52 13.46 -18.48
C SER A 23 1.03 13.09 -18.62
N ASP A 24 0.73 12.02 -19.37
CA ASP A 24 -0.66 11.67 -19.75
C ASP A 24 -1.18 10.32 -19.22
N LYS A 25 -0.36 9.50 -18.55
CA LYS A 25 -0.78 8.11 -18.22
C LYS A 25 -1.93 8.02 -17.21
N TYR A 26 -2.04 8.98 -16.28
CA TYR A 26 -3.18 9.00 -15.35
C TYR A 26 -4.45 9.55 -16.01
N HIS A 27 -4.36 10.63 -16.80
CA HIS A 27 -5.51 11.24 -17.45
C HIS A 27 -6.21 10.30 -18.45
N ASN A 28 -5.47 9.33 -18.99
CA ASN A 28 -5.98 8.29 -19.88
C ASN A 28 -6.49 7.03 -19.16
N ALA A 29 -6.70 7.09 -17.84
CA ALA A 29 -7.29 5.96 -17.11
C ALA A 29 -8.71 5.65 -17.62
N ILE A 30 -9.00 4.36 -17.79
CA ILE A 30 -10.30 3.88 -18.23
C ILE A 30 -11.19 3.72 -17.00
N TYR A 31 -12.37 4.35 -17.05
CA TYR A 31 -13.43 4.21 -16.05
C TYR A 31 -14.62 3.50 -16.67
N GLN A 32 -15.33 2.73 -15.85
CA GLN A 32 -16.54 2.01 -16.25
C GLN A 32 -17.63 2.27 -15.22
N ASP A 33 -18.85 2.46 -15.71
CA ASP A 33 -20.03 2.56 -14.87
C ASP A 33 -20.35 1.20 -14.28
N VAL A 34 -20.50 1.13 -12.95
CA VAL A 34 -20.92 -0.07 -12.22
C VAL A 34 -22.08 0.28 -11.29
N ASN A 35 -23.01 -0.65 -11.11
CA ASN A 35 -24.09 -0.52 -10.14
C ASN A 35 -23.69 -1.29 -8.87
N LEU A 36 -23.50 -0.56 -7.77
CA LEU A 36 -23.18 -1.14 -6.47
C LEU A 36 -24.21 -0.65 -5.45
N GLY A 37 -24.94 -1.58 -4.83
CA GLY A 37 -25.92 -1.23 -3.81
C GLY A 37 -27.02 -0.29 -4.32
N GLY A 38 -27.38 -0.39 -5.60
CA GLY A 38 -28.33 0.50 -6.26
C GLY A 38 -27.78 1.86 -6.68
N LYS A 39 -26.49 2.15 -6.44
CA LYS A 39 -25.82 3.39 -6.88
C LYS A 39 -24.99 3.15 -8.14
N ASN A 40 -25.17 3.99 -9.15
CA ASN A 40 -24.33 3.99 -10.35
C ASN A 40 -23.08 4.84 -10.10
N ILE A 41 -21.90 4.23 -10.26
CA ILE A 41 -20.62 4.86 -9.92
C ILE A 41 -19.61 4.64 -11.05
N LYS A 42 -18.69 5.59 -11.26
CA LYS A 42 -17.60 5.46 -12.23
C LYS A 42 -16.35 4.92 -11.56
N LEU A 43 -16.13 3.61 -11.67
CA LEU A 43 -14.98 2.94 -11.06
C LEU A 43 -13.86 2.79 -12.09
N ARG A 44 -12.61 3.05 -11.68
CA ARG A 44 -11.44 2.86 -12.53
C ARG A 44 -11.19 1.37 -12.79
N ARG A 45 -10.89 0.98 -14.04
CA ARG A 45 -10.40 -0.38 -14.33
C ARG A 45 -9.07 -0.63 -13.61
N ASN A 46 -8.92 -1.79 -12.98
CA ASN A 46 -7.83 -2.11 -12.06
C ASN A 46 -7.85 -1.32 -10.73
N ALA A 47 -9.02 -0.81 -10.33
CA ALA A 47 -9.23 -0.28 -8.99
C ALA A 47 -8.83 -1.31 -7.93
N SER A 48 -8.36 -0.82 -6.77
CA SER A 48 -8.09 -1.70 -5.64
C SER A 48 -9.35 -1.93 -4.82
N PHE A 49 -9.59 -3.16 -4.40
CA PHE A 49 -10.59 -3.50 -3.40
C PHE A 49 -9.91 -4.02 -2.14
N THR A 50 -10.06 -3.31 -1.02
CA THR A 50 -9.50 -3.66 0.27
C THR A 50 -10.60 -4.23 1.18
N PRO A 51 -10.64 -5.56 1.41
CA PRO A 51 -11.31 -6.08 2.60
C PRO A 51 -10.43 -5.75 3.81
N TYR A 52 -10.85 -4.76 4.61
CA TYR A 52 -10.03 -4.24 5.71
C TYR A 52 -9.86 -5.29 6.81
N ILE A 53 -8.61 -5.57 7.21
CA ILE A 53 -8.27 -6.52 8.27
C ILE A 53 -8.06 -5.76 9.59
N ASP A 54 -8.87 -6.09 10.59
CA ASP A 54 -9.05 -5.33 11.84
C ASP A 54 -8.62 -6.11 13.10
N GLN A 55 -7.65 -7.01 12.99
CA GLN A 55 -7.18 -7.85 14.10
C GLN A 55 -6.03 -7.23 14.91
N GLY A 56 -5.96 -5.89 14.95
CA GLY A 56 -4.90 -5.16 15.62
C GLY A 56 -3.64 -4.95 14.79
N CYS A 57 -2.65 -4.26 15.37
CA CYS A 57 -1.34 -4.03 14.79
C CYS A 57 -0.28 -4.38 15.82
N THR A 58 0.85 -4.97 15.40
CA THR A 58 1.99 -5.25 16.30
C THR A 58 2.95 -4.06 16.46
N ALA A 59 2.67 -2.97 15.75
CA ALA A 59 3.49 -1.76 15.66
C ALA A 59 2.64 -0.53 15.96
N ASN A 60 3.26 0.55 16.44
CA ASN A 60 2.59 1.84 16.70
C ASN A 60 3.37 2.98 16.03
N CYS A 61 3.58 2.86 14.73
CA CYS A 61 4.41 3.77 13.95
C CYS A 61 3.88 5.20 13.99
N LEU A 62 4.77 6.19 14.20
CA LEU A 62 4.39 7.61 14.25
C LEU A 62 3.96 8.19 12.89
N PHE A 63 4.13 7.44 11.81
CA PHE A 63 3.74 7.82 10.45
C PHE A 63 2.58 6.97 9.91
N CYS A 64 1.91 6.19 10.77
CA CYS A 64 0.80 5.32 10.36
C CYS A 64 -0.34 6.14 9.75
N SER A 65 -0.80 5.79 8.55
CA SER A 65 -1.91 6.52 7.94
C SER A 65 -3.25 6.32 8.64
N GLU A 66 -3.39 5.24 9.42
CA GLU A 66 -4.62 4.92 10.17
C GLU A 66 -4.87 5.88 11.34
N THR A 67 -3.88 6.70 11.73
CA THR A 67 -4.02 7.71 12.81
C THR A 67 -4.30 9.11 12.28
N PHE A 68 -4.42 9.31 10.96
CA PHE A 68 -4.80 10.61 10.40
C PHE A 68 -6.29 10.88 10.61
N SER A 69 -6.60 11.85 11.46
CA SER A 69 -7.96 12.34 11.72
C SER A 69 -8.22 13.63 10.94
N LYS A 70 -9.21 13.67 10.03
CA LYS A 70 -10.05 14.83 9.60
C LYS A 70 -10.88 14.43 8.39
N ASN A 71 -12.09 14.97 8.25
CA ASN A 71 -12.92 14.90 7.04
C ASN A 71 -13.15 13.50 6.45
N GLY A 72 -13.13 12.47 7.31
CA GLY A 72 -13.30 11.08 6.90
C GLY A 72 -12.14 10.58 6.04
N ILE A 73 -10.89 10.68 6.50
CA ILE A 73 -9.76 9.91 5.94
C ILE A 73 -9.54 8.58 6.69
N VAL A 74 -10.06 8.43 7.91
CA VAL A 74 -10.46 7.19 8.63
C VAL A 74 -10.76 7.64 10.07
N ASP A 75 -11.93 7.28 10.62
CA ASP A 75 -12.15 7.27 12.08
C ASP A 75 -12.24 5.80 12.50
N ILE A 76 -11.09 5.20 12.80
CA ILE A 76 -11.01 3.77 13.13
C ILE A 76 -11.71 3.46 14.46
N GLU A 77 -11.81 4.44 15.36
CA GLU A 77 -12.55 4.26 16.62
C GLU A 77 -14.05 4.17 16.37
N GLU A 78 -14.58 4.98 15.44
CA GLU A 78 -15.99 4.89 15.02
C GLU A 78 -16.28 3.57 14.29
N VAL A 79 -15.38 3.12 13.41
CA VAL A 79 -15.46 1.78 12.79
C VAL A 79 -15.52 0.69 13.86
N GLY A 80 -14.62 0.75 14.85
CA GLY A 80 -14.46 -0.28 15.87
C GLY A 80 -15.65 -0.40 16.83
N LYS A 81 -16.43 0.67 17.02
CA LYS A 81 -17.60 0.68 17.91
C LYS A 81 -18.79 -0.12 17.36
N ASN A 82 -18.88 -0.29 16.04
CA ASN A 82 -20.00 -0.93 15.36
C ASN A 82 -19.53 -2.02 14.39
N CYS A 83 -18.57 -2.86 14.79
CA CYS A 83 -18.09 -3.95 13.94
C CYS A 83 -19.22 -4.93 13.58
N MET A 84 -19.38 -5.18 12.30
CA MET A 84 -20.25 -6.21 11.77
C MET A 84 -19.63 -7.58 12.04
N ILE A 85 -20.47 -8.60 12.22
CA ILE A 85 -19.96 -9.95 12.51
C ILE A 85 -19.21 -10.46 11.27
N HIS A 86 -18.04 -11.06 11.47
CA HIS A 86 -17.14 -11.45 10.37
C HIS A 86 -17.82 -12.27 9.25
N HIS A 87 -18.67 -13.24 9.60
CA HIS A 87 -19.36 -14.06 8.58
C HIS A 87 -20.34 -13.24 7.73
N GLU A 88 -21.02 -12.25 8.31
CA GLU A 88 -21.87 -11.30 7.58
C GLU A 88 -21.02 -10.41 6.67
N ARG A 89 -19.81 -10.04 7.11
CA ARG A 89 -18.85 -9.27 6.30
C ARG A 89 -18.34 -10.03 5.10
N VAL A 90 -18.09 -11.32 5.27
CA VAL A 90 -17.73 -12.22 4.18
C VAL A 90 -18.90 -12.38 3.20
N ALA A 91 -20.14 -12.50 3.69
CA ALA A 91 -21.32 -12.54 2.84
C ALA A 91 -21.50 -11.23 2.05
N LYS A 92 -21.37 -10.07 2.70
CA LYS A 92 -21.42 -8.76 2.04
C LYS A 92 -20.32 -8.59 0.99
N PHE A 93 -19.10 -9.06 1.30
CA PHE A 93 -18.00 -9.09 0.35
C PHE A 93 -18.34 -9.92 -0.91
N LYS A 94 -18.95 -11.10 -0.73
CA LYS A 94 -19.43 -11.94 -1.83
C LYS A 94 -20.43 -11.19 -2.72
N GLU A 95 -21.45 -10.59 -2.13
CA GLU A 95 -22.48 -9.83 -2.84
C GLU A 95 -21.89 -8.69 -3.68
N ILE A 96 -20.89 -7.98 -3.14
CA ILE A 96 -20.19 -6.91 -3.85
C ILE A 96 -19.42 -7.46 -5.04
N LEU A 97 -18.71 -8.58 -4.89
CA LEU A 97 -17.97 -9.19 -6.00
C LEU A 97 -18.92 -9.68 -7.11
N GLU A 98 -20.07 -10.26 -6.76
CA GLU A 98 -21.06 -10.72 -7.74
C GLU A 98 -21.65 -9.57 -8.58
N GLN A 99 -21.78 -8.37 -7.99
CA GLN A 99 -22.20 -7.15 -8.68
C GLN A 99 -21.10 -6.55 -9.58
N LEU A 100 -19.84 -6.93 -9.39
CA LEU A 100 -18.68 -6.45 -10.15
C LEU A 100 -18.21 -7.43 -11.22
N ASP A 101 -19.11 -8.28 -11.72
CA ASP A 101 -18.81 -9.20 -12.80
C ASP A 101 -18.25 -8.50 -14.05
N GLY A 102 -17.18 -9.05 -14.62
CA GLY A 102 -16.50 -8.50 -15.78
C GLY A 102 -15.60 -7.29 -15.47
N PHE A 103 -15.47 -6.91 -14.20
CA PHE A 103 -14.55 -5.88 -13.76
C PHE A 103 -13.16 -6.46 -13.47
N ASP A 104 -12.15 -5.61 -13.53
CA ASP A 104 -10.76 -5.99 -13.25
C ASP A 104 -10.33 -5.35 -11.93
N LEU A 105 -10.45 -6.05 -10.81
CA LEU A 105 -10.02 -5.56 -9.49
C LEU A 105 -8.66 -6.12 -9.07
N SER A 106 -7.94 -5.33 -8.28
CA SER A 106 -6.81 -5.82 -7.47
C SER A 106 -7.24 -5.89 -6.01
N ILE A 107 -7.18 -7.06 -5.37
CA ILE A 107 -7.37 -7.14 -3.93
C ILE A 107 -6.12 -6.62 -3.23
N SER A 108 -6.32 -5.70 -2.30
CA SER A 108 -5.29 -5.14 -1.42
C SER A 108 -5.56 -5.59 0.00
N ILE A 109 -4.84 -6.59 0.50
CA ILE A 109 -4.96 -7.07 1.88
C ILE A 109 -4.17 -6.10 2.78
N SER A 110 -4.90 -5.25 3.49
CA SER A 110 -4.35 -4.14 4.28
C SER A 110 -5.30 -3.80 5.45
N GLY A 111 -5.08 -2.65 6.09
CA GLY A 111 -5.69 -2.25 7.35
C GLY A 111 -4.58 -2.01 8.38
N LEU A 112 -4.63 -2.75 9.48
CA LEU A 112 -3.62 -2.71 10.53
C LEU A 112 -2.41 -3.62 10.21
N GLU A 113 -2.15 -4.68 10.97
CA GLU A 113 -1.20 -5.73 10.60
C GLU A 113 -1.99 -6.96 10.12
N PRO A 114 -2.17 -7.15 8.80
CA PRO A 114 -3.10 -8.14 8.27
C PRO A 114 -2.75 -9.58 8.64
N ILE A 115 -1.47 -9.89 8.89
CA ILE A 115 -1.06 -11.25 9.21
C ILE A 115 -1.64 -11.75 10.54
N LEU A 116 -2.04 -10.84 11.45
CA LEU A 116 -2.80 -11.19 12.66
C LEU A 116 -4.20 -11.72 12.33
N GLY A 117 -4.79 -11.28 11.22
CA GLY A 117 -6.10 -11.72 10.74
C GLY A 117 -6.04 -12.77 9.65
N ILE A 118 -5.11 -13.73 9.76
CA ILE A 118 -4.88 -14.75 8.72
C ILE A 118 -6.13 -15.57 8.38
N ASP A 119 -7.03 -15.79 9.33
CA ASP A 119 -8.31 -16.48 9.11
C ASP A 119 -9.28 -15.62 8.30
N GLN A 120 -9.34 -14.30 8.59
CA GLN A 120 -10.14 -13.38 7.80
C GLN A 120 -9.65 -13.31 6.35
N ILE A 121 -8.32 -13.27 6.15
CA ILE A 121 -7.71 -13.29 4.81
C ILE A 121 -8.13 -14.54 4.05
N ASP A 122 -8.03 -15.71 4.70
CA ASP A 122 -8.41 -17.00 4.10
C ASP A 122 -9.88 -16.99 3.65
N ASP A 123 -10.78 -16.52 4.51
CA ASP A 123 -12.21 -16.44 4.19
C ASP A 123 -12.53 -15.50 3.01
N PHE A 124 -11.93 -14.31 2.98
CA PHE A 124 -12.14 -13.38 1.86
C PHE A 124 -11.58 -13.93 0.55
N LEU A 125 -10.38 -14.54 0.58
CA LEU A 125 -9.79 -15.11 -0.62
C LEU A 125 -10.52 -16.37 -1.09
N ARG A 126 -10.98 -17.22 -0.18
CA ARG A 126 -11.84 -18.36 -0.51
C ARG A 126 -13.14 -17.90 -1.15
N THR A 127 -13.80 -16.90 -0.58
CA THR A 127 -15.01 -16.30 -1.13
C THR A 127 -14.77 -15.72 -2.53
N SER A 128 -13.65 -15.03 -2.73
CA SER A 128 -13.25 -14.56 -4.06
C SER A 128 -13.12 -15.70 -5.07
N ARG A 129 -12.54 -16.85 -4.68
CA ARG A 129 -12.43 -18.00 -5.58
C ARG A 129 -13.79 -18.60 -5.89
N GLU A 130 -14.64 -18.79 -4.88
CA GLU A 130 -16.01 -19.30 -5.04
C GLU A 130 -16.83 -18.46 -6.02
N VAL A 131 -16.72 -17.13 -5.95
CA VAL A 131 -17.37 -16.22 -6.90
C VAL A 131 -16.84 -16.45 -8.32
N GLU A 132 -15.53 -16.60 -8.51
CA GLU A 132 -14.97 -16.82 -9.84
C GLU A 132 -15.25 -18.22 -10.41
N GLU A 133 -15.30 -19.24 -9.56
CA GLU A 133 -15.72 -20.61 -9.91
C GLU A 133 -17.19 -20.67 -10.36
N SER A 134 -18.03 -19.73 -9.91
CA SER A 134 -19.40 -19.56 -10.41
C SER A 134 -19.48 -18.95 -11.82
N GLY A 135 -18.34 -18.64 -12.44
CA GLY A 135 -18.23 -18.09 -13.80
C GLY A 135 -18.00 -16.58 -13.86
N LYS A 136 -17.99 -15.90 -12.71
CA LYS A 136 -17.71 -14.46 -12.61
C LYS A 136 -16.22 -14.18 -12.83
N LYS A 137 -15.90 -13.02 -13.39
CA LYS A 137 -14.49 -12.60 -13.58
C LYS A 137 -14.28 -11.23 -12.98
N VAL A 138 -13.63 -11.18 -11.81
CA VAL A 138 -13.60 -9.96 -11.00
C VAL A 138 -12.19 -9.64 -10.49
N ILE A 139 -11.38 -10.64 -10.13
CA ILE A 139 -10.09 -10.41 -9.50
C ILE A 139 -8.96 -10.68 -10.49
N GLN A 140 -8.01 -9.75 -10.64
CA GLN A 140 -6.82 -9.93 -11.46
C GLN A 140 -5.59 -10.31 -10.62
N ARG A 141 -5.49 -9.77 -9.41
CA ARG A 141 -4.37 -10.01 -8.50
C ARG A 141 -4.71 -9.70 -7.06
N VAL A 142 -3.94 -10.29 -6.15
CA VAL A 142 -3.95 -10.01 -4.72
C VAL A 142 -2.55 -9.57 -4.30
N ILE A 143 -2.47 -8.49 -3.52
CA ILE A 143 -1.26 -7.97 -2.89
C ILE A 143 -1.52 -7.83 -1.40
N MET A 144 -0.58 -8.25 -0.55
CA MET A 144 -0.66 -8.10 0.89
C MET A 144 0.44 -7.19 1.41
N TYR A 145 0.14 -6.40 2.44
CA TYR A 145 1.12 -5.59 3.18
C TYR A 145 1.27 -6.18 4.58
N SER A 146 2.50 -6.34 5.08
CA SER A 146 2.75 -6.89 6.41
C SER A 146 4.15 -6.54 6.91
N ASN A 147 4.33 -6.41 8.21
CA ASN A 147 5.65 -6.31 8.86
C ASN A 147 6.25 -7.68 9.26
N LEU A 148 5.53 -8.77 9.00
CA LEU A 148 5.93 -10.15 9.28
C LEU A 148 6.30 -10.42 10.75
N THR A 149 5.45 -10.08 11.72
CA THR A 149 5.73 -10.26 13.16
C THR A 149 5.20 -11.57 13.77
N GLU A 150 4.47 -12.38 13.03
CA GLU A 150 3.81 -13.57 13.58
C GLU A 150 4.71 -14.81 13.74
N GLY A 151 4.16 -15.87 14.36
CA GLY A 151 4.84 -17.15 14.56
C GLY A 151 4.72 -18.14 13.40
N LYS A 152 5.53 -19.21 13.43
CA LYS A 152 5.60 -20.26 12.38
C LYS A 152 4.22 -20.83 11.97
N LYS A 153 3.30 -21.03 12.91
CA LYS A 153 1.96 -21.58 12.63
C LYS A 153 1.17 -20.71 11.65
N VAL A 154 1.24 -19.39 11.80
CA VAL A 154 0.58 -18.43 10.90
C VAL A 154 1.19 -18.50 9.50
N TYR A 155 2.52 -18.66 9.39
CA TYR A 155 3.18 -18.80 8.09
C TYR A 155 2.86 -20.09 7.36
N GLU A 156 2.66 -21.22 8.06
CA GLU A 156 2.17 -22.43 7.41
C GLU A 156 0.75 -22.24 6.85
N LYS A 157 -0.11 -21.50 7.56
CA LYS A 157 -1.42 -21.12 7.03
C LYS A 157 -1.30 -20.17 5.83
N LEU A 158 -0.45 -19.15 5.92
CA LEU A 158 -0.19 -18.23 4.80
C LEU A 158 0.34 -18.97 3.57
N LYS A 159 1.22 -19.95 3.75
CA LYS A 159 1.71 -20.82 2.67
C LYS A 159 0.58 -21.60 2.00
N LYS A 160 -0.36 -22.14 2.77
CA LYS A 160 -1.56 -22.78 2.23
C LYS A 160 -2.38 -21.79 1.41
N ILE A 161 -2.66 -20.61 1.97
CA ILE A 161 -3.40 -19.53 1.30
C ILE A 161 -2.73 -19.14 -0.02
N ILE A 162 -1.41 -18.90 -0.03
CA ILE A 162 -0.68 -18.54 -1.26
C ILE A 162 -0.82 -19.63 -2.33
N LYS A 163 -0.67 -20.91 -1.96
CA LYS A 163 -0.79 -22.04 -2.90
C LYS A 163 -2.19 -22.19 -3.49
N GLU A 164 -3.22 -21.96 -2.68
CA GLU A 164 -4.62 -22.06 -3.12
C GLU A 164 -5.08 -20.85 -3.92
N ASN A 165 -4.31 -19.76 -3.92
CA ASN A 165 -4.65 -18.51 -4.59
C ASN A 165 -3.59 -18.13 -5.63
N PRO A 166 -3.66 -18.65 -6.87
CA PRO A 166 -2.68 -18.33 -7.92
C PRO A 166 -2.68 -16.84 -8.31
N LYS A 167 -3.74 -16.09 -7.96
CA LYS A 167 -3.82 -14.63 -8.12
C LYS A 167 -3.12 -13.87 -7.00
N PHE A 168 -2.67 -14.52 -5.93
CA PHE A 168 -1.80 -13.93 -4.93
C PHE A 168 -0.41 -13.74 -5.51
N LYS A 169 -0.09 -12.48 -5.83
CA LYS A 169 1.10 -12.14 -6.60
C LYS A 169 2.24 -11.60 -5.77
N GLN A 170 1.97 -10.88 -4.69
CA GLN A 170 3.04 -10.20 -3.96
C GLN A 170 2.73 -9.96 -2.48
N ILE A 171 3.78 -10.03 -1.64
CA ILE A 171 3.78 -9.46 -0.29
C ILE A 171 4.74 -8.27 -0.25
N GLN A 172 4.26 -7.12 0.21
CA GLN A 172 5.07 -5.94 0.53
C GLN A 172 5.39 -5.96 2.02
N ILE A 173 6.69 -6.04 2.33
CA ILE A 173 7.19 -6.27 3.68
C ILE A 173 7.69 -4.94 4.26
N SER A 174 7.06 -4.48 5.33
CA SER A 174 7.40 -3.23 6.01
C SER A 174 8.58 -3.43 6.96
N ARG A 175 9.70 -2.78 6.65
CA ARG A 175 10.88 -2.66 7.52
C ARG A 175 11.54 -1.34 7.21
N HIS A 176 11.81 -0.48 8.18
CA HIS A 176 12.18 0.91 7.90
C HIS A 176 13.61 1.26 8.31
N HIS A 177 14.39 0.24 8.69
CA HIS A 177 15.83 0.35 8.84
C HIS A 177 16.49 -1.03 8.73
N TYR A 178 17.76 -1.11 8.29
CA TYR A 178 18.52 -2.37 8.27
C TYR A 178 18.97 -2.78 9.68
N ASN A 179 19.43 -1.83 10.50
CA ASN A 179 19.69 -2.03 11.94
C ASN A 179 18.40 -2.27 12.74
N GLU A 180 18.32 -3.41 13.43
CA GLU A 180 17.14 -3.83 14.18
C GLU A 180 16.75 -2.88 15.33
N THR A 181 17.73 -2.33 16.06
CA THR A 181 17.47 -1.41 17.17
C THR A 181 16.82 -0.12 16.66
N ILE A 182 17.28 0.41 15.53
CA ILE A 182 16.69 1.59 14.91
C ILE A 182 15.31 1.25 14.33
N ASN A 183 15.18 0.11 13.64
CA ASN A 183 13.90 -0.35 13.10
C ASN A 183 12.84 -0.53 14.20
N LYS A 184 13.19 -1.14 15.33
CA LYS A 184 12.30 -1.30 16.50
C LYS A 184 11.82 0.06 17.03
N LYS A 185 12.69 1.07 17.09
CA LYS A 185 12.32 2.45 17.49
C LYS A 185 11.38 3.11 16.50
N ILE A 186 11.65 2.96 15.20
CA ILE A 186 10.83 3.55 14.12
C ILE A 186 9.44 2.90 14.08
N MET A 187 9.40 1.56 14.06
CA MET A 187 8.16 0.79 14.01
C MET A 187 7.38 0.86 15.33
N ARG A 188 8.06 1.14 16.44
CA ARG A 188 7.50 1.11 17.80
C ARG A 188 6.79 -0.21 18.08
N TYR A 189 7.49 -1.31 17.81
CA TYR A 189 6.97 -2.65 18.08
C TYR A 189 6.73 -2.83 19.59
N HIS A 190 5.59 -3.44 19.92
CA HIS A 190 5.27 -3.87 21.28
C HIS A 190 5.22 -5.40 21.40
N VAL A 191 5.75 -6.10 20.39
CA VAL A 191 5.94 -7.54 20.34
C VAL A 191 7.41 -7.86 20.06
N ASN A 192 7.83 -9.12 20.26
CA ASN A 192 9.14 -9.57 19.83
C ASN A 192 9.19 -9.70 18.30
N THR A 193 10.18 -9.08 17.67
CA THR A 193 10.41 -9.10 16.22
C THR A 193 11.63 -9.90 15.79
N ASP A 194 12.32 -10.55 16.72
CA ASP A 194 13.46 -11.42 16.42
C ASP A 194 13.04 -12.54 15.44
N GLY A 195 13.96 -12.96 14.55
CA GLY A 195 13.69 -13.97 13.51
C GLY A 195 13.05 -13.42 12.23
N PHE A 196 13.16 -12.10 11.98
CA PHE A 196 12.65 -11.48 10.74
C PHE A 196 13.24 -12.13 9.49
N GLU A 197 14.56 -12.33 9.46
CA GLU A 197 15.28 -12.93 8.34
C GLU A 197 14.79 -14.36 8.05
N GLU A 198 14.53 -15.14 9.09
CA GLU A 198 14.01 -16.52 8.98
C GLU A 198 12.60 -16.51 8.34
N ARG A 199 11.75 -15.57 8.73
CA ARG A 199 10.40 -15.42 8.18
C ARG A 199 10.42 -14.96 6.72
N VAL A 200 11.34 -14.07 6.36
CA VAL A 200 11.58 -13.68 4.95
C VAL A 200 11.99 -14.91 4.13
N GLN A 201 12.93 -15.72 4.63
CA GLN A 201 13.39 -16.94 3.95
C GLN A 201 12.29 -17.99 3.78
N LEU A 202 11.32 -18.07 4.71
CA LEU A 202 10.16 -18.96 4.58
C LEU A 202 9.18 -18.51 3.47
N ILE A 203 9.07 -17.20 3.24
CA ILE A 203 8.06 -16.62 2.34
C ILE A 203 8.56 -16.42 0.91
N GLN A 204 9.80 -15.97 0.71
CA GLN A 204 10.33 -15.67 -0.63
C GLN A 204 10.26 -16.82 -1.65
N PRO A 205 10.44 -18.10 -1.26
CA PRO A 205 10.27 -19.22 -2.20
C PRO A 205 8.83 -19.43 -2.68
N LEU A 206 7.85 -18.82 -2.00
CA LEU A 206 6.42 -19.05 -2.26
C LEU A 206 5.79 -17.96 -3.13
N ILE A 207 6.29 -16.73 -3.05
CA ILE A 207 5.66 -15.55 -3.65
C ILE A 207 6.68 -14.42 -3.89
N ASP A 208 6.40 -13.54 -4.84
CA ASP A 208 7.19 -12.32 -5.03
C ASP A 208 7.10 -11.44 -3.77
N THR A 209 8.25 -10.94 -3.32
CA THR A 209 8.33 -10.07 -2.16
C THR A 209 8.98 -8.74 -2.52
N LYS A 210 8.45 -7.65 -1.97
CA LYS A 210 9.06 -6.33 -2.06
C LYS A 210 9.33 -5.81 -0.65
N LEU A 211 10.56 -5.41 -0.36
CA LEU A 211 10.91 -4.76 0.89
C LEU A 211 10.51 -3.27 0.82
N VAL A 212 9.89 -2.72 1.86
CA VAL A 212 9.37 -1.35 1.87
C VAL A 212 9.88 -0.58 3.08
N CYS A 213 10.51 0.55 2.80
CA CYS A 213 11.04 1.51 3.76
C CYS A 213 10.30 2.85 3.64
N VAL A 214 9.76 3.39 4.73
CA VAL A 214 9.35 4.80 4.80
C VAL A 214 10.58 5.60 5.21
N MET A 215 11.01 6.53 4.36
CA MET A 215 12.20 7.34 4.59
C MET A 215 11.88 8.50 5.53
N GLN A 216 12.76 8.73 6.50
CA GLN A 216 12.58 9.72 7.54
C GLN A 216 13.90 10.03 8.26
N LYS A 217 14.03 11.24 8.80
CA LYS A 217 15.20 11.68 9.56
C LYS A 217 15.51 10.72 10.72
N GLY A 218 16.79 10.40 10.89
CA GLY A 218 17.23 9.45 11.93
C GLY A 218 16.90 7.97 11.62
N GLY A 219 16.39 7.70 10.42
CA GLY A 219 16.29 6.38 9.82
C GLY A 219 17.07 6.35 8.50
N ILE A 220 16.44 5.87 7.43
CA ILE A 220 16.99 6.00 6.08
C ILE A 220 16.62 7.38 5.54
N ASP A 221 17.59 8.28 5.42
CA ASP A 221 17.36 9.70 5.09
C ASP A 221 18.30 10.30 4.03
N SER A 222 19.16 9.48 3.41
CA SER A 222 20.13 9.95 2.41
C SER A 222 20.47 8.85 1.40
N LEU A 223 21.12 9.22 0.27
CA LEU A 223 21.56 8.25 -0.73
C LEU A 223 22.54 7.20 -0.17
N PRO A 224 23.53 7.54 0.68
CA PRO A 224 24.36 6.54 1.35
C PRO A 224 23.54 5.52 2.17
N GLU A 225 22.57 5.98 2.96
CA GLU A 225 21.70 5.09 3.74
C GLU A 225 20.80 4.23 2.84
N ILE A 226 20.32 4.77 1.71
CA ILE A 226 19.60 4.00 0.70
C ILE A 226 20.47 2.86 0.16
N ILE A 227 21.74 3.14 -0.17
CA ILE A 227 22.66 2.14 -0.70
C ILE A 227 22.88 1.02 0.33
N GLU A 228 23.11 1.35 1.60
CA GLU A 228 23.24 0.36 2.68
C GLU A 228 21.95 -0.44 2.88
N TYR A 229 20.79 0.21 2.82
CA TYR A 229 19.50 -0.47 2.89
C TYR A 229 19.28 -1.41 1.70
N VAL A 230 19.71 -1.03 0.49
CA VAL A 230 19.64 -1.89 -0.71
C VAL A 230 20.57 -3.09 -0.57
N LYS A 231 21.80 -2.91 -0.08
CA LYS A 231 22.73 -4.01 0.24
C LYS A 231 22.13 -4.97 1.25
N TYR A 232 21.50 -4.46 2.32
CA TYR A 232 20.79 -5.28 3.30
C TYR A 232 19.62 -6.05 2.67
N GLY A 233 18.76 -5.40 1.89
CA GLY A 233 17.67 -6.10 1.20
C GLY A 233 18.18 -7.18 0.23
N LYS A 234 19.25 -6.88 -0.50
CA LYS A 234 19.90 -7.83 -1.42
C LYS A 234 20.50 -9.03 -0.69
N SER A 235 21.11 -8.84 0.47
CA SER A 235 21.64 -9.96 1.28
C SER A 235 20.54 -10.90 1.77
N LEU A 236 19.32 -10.39 1.91
CA LEU A 236 18.09 -11.17 2.14
C LEU A 236 17.37 -11.58 0.86
N ASN A 237 18.03 -11.49 -0.30
CA ASN A 237 17.55 -11.91 -1.62
C ASN A 237 16.32 -11.15 -2.15
N PHE A 238 16.00 -9.97 -1.61
CA PHE A 238 15.00 -9.09 -2.23
C PHE A 238 15.47 -8.60 -3.61
N LYS A 239 14.59 -8.68 -4.61
CA LYS A 239 14.80 -8.13 -5.96
C LYS A 239 14.11 -6.78 -6.17
N LYS A 240 13.24 -6.40 -5.23
CA LYS A 240 12.44 -5.17 -5.29
C LYS A 240 12.46 -4.50 -3.93
N ILE A 241 12.86 -3.23 -3.92
CA ILE A 241 12.89 -2.40 -2.73
C ILE A 241 12.12 -1.11 -3.03
N GLY A 242 11.27 -0.68 -2.10
CA GLY A 242 10.50 0.54 -2.22
C GLY A 242 10.83 1.52 -1.11
N PHE A 243 11.24 2.72 -1.48
CA PHE A 243 11.32 3.86 -0.58
C PHE A 243 10.06 4.70 -0.74
N ARG A 244 9.40 5.00 0.37
CA ARG A 244 8.23 5.87 0.42
C ARG A 244 8.58 7.12 1.20
N GLN A 245 8.24 8.27 0.65
CA GLN A 245 8.31 9.51 1.39
C GLN A 245 7.20 9.55 2.44
N LEU A 246 7.46 10.19 3.59
CA LEU A 246 6.42 10.50 4.56
C LEU A 246 5.29 11.29 3.90
N ALA A 247 4.05 11.01 4.32
CA ALA A 247 2.87 11.59 3.69
C ALA A 247 2.85 13.12 3.84
N ILE A 248 2.62 13.81 2.73
CA ILE A 248 2.39 15.26 2.71
C ILE A 248 0.89 15.49 2.89
N CYS A 249 0.50 15.97 4.07
CA CYS A 249 -0.90 16.06 4.50
C CYS A 249 -1.31 17.44 5.04
N GLU A 250 -0.48 18.48 4.84
CA GLU A 250 -0.75 19.84 5.30
C GLU A 250 -2.10 20.35 4.78
N GLY A 251 -2.99 20.75 5.69
CA GLY A 251 -4.29 21.34 5.37
C GLY A 251 -5.43 20.36 5.13
N VAL A 252 -5.15 19.04 5.06
CA VAL A 252 -6.18 18.01 4.82
C VAL A 252 -6.37 17.02 5.96
N VAL A 253 -5.40 16.89 6.85
CA VAL A 253 -5.55 16.18 8.13
C VAL A 253 -5.50 17.20 9.27
N ASP A 254 -6.15 16.87 10.38
CA ASP A 254 -6.03 17.64 11.62
C ASP A 254 -4.63 17.48 12.15
N GLU A 255 -4.16 18.52 12.82
CA GLU A 255 -2.87 18.46 13.46
C GLU A 255 -2.92 17.49 14.64
N ASN A 256 -2.13 16.43 14.55
CA ASN A 256 -1.97 15.42 15.59
C ASN A 256 -0.51 14.94 15.64
N GLU A 257 -0.19 14.03 16.55
CA GLU A 257 1.17 13.51 16.73
C GLU A 257 1.76 12.98 15.40
N THR A 258 0.94 12.30 14.60
CA THR A 258 1.36 11.71 13.31
C THR A 258 1.61 12.75 12.23
N SER A 259 0.73 13.74 12.08
CA SER A 259 0.93 14.80 11.09
C SER A 259 2.14 15.67 11.44
N ILE A 260 2.33 15.99 12.73
CA ILE A 260 3.51 16.72 13.23
C ILE A 260 4.77 15.92 12.94
N TYR A 261 4.78 14.63 13.31
CA TYR A 261 5.93 13.75 13.07
C TYR A 261 6.30 13.66 11.60
N CYS A 262 5.31 13.46 10.71
CA CYS A 262 5.52 13.39 9.26
C CYS A 262 6.16 14.68 8.72
N LYS A 263 5.74 15.85 9.23
CA LYS A 263 6.29 17.16 8.84
C LYS A 263 7.73 17.33 9.32
N GLU A 264 8.00 17.06 10.59
CA GLU A 264 9.32 17.29 11.20
C GLU A 264 10.40 16.34 10.69
N ASN A 265 10.02 15.09 10.40
CA ASN A 265 10.94 14.02 10.02
C ASN A 265 10.97 13.76 8.50
N HIS A 266 10.33 14.63 7.72
CA HIS A 266 10.30 14.54 6.26
C HIS A 266 11.72 14.52 5.66
N VAL A 267 11.92 13.65 4.67
CA VAL A 267 13.12 13.56 3.84
C VAL A 267 12.73 13.87 2.42
N ASP A 268 13.36 14.89 1.83
CA ASP A 268 13.09 15.29 0.46
C ASP A 268 13.74 14.31 -0.53
N PHE A 269 12.97 13.84 -1.51
CA PHE A 269 13.49 12.96 -2.56
C PHE A 269 14.15 13.76 -3.68
N ASP A 270 13.90 15.06 -3.81
CA ASP A 270 14.42 15.86 -4.92
C ASP A 270 15.96 15.81 -4.99
N SER A 271 16.63 16.06 -3.87
CA SER A 271 18.10 16.00 -3.80
C SER A 271 18.64 14.59 -4.07
N ILE A 272 17.99 13.57 -3.49
CA ILE A 272 18.38 12.17 -3.64
C ILE A 272 18.27 11.72 -5.10
N LEU A 273 17.17 12.07 -5.78
CA LEU A 273 16.99 11.72 -7.19
C LEU A 273 17.98 12.46 -8.09
N GLN A 274 18.34 13.71 -7.77
CA GLN A 274 19.38 14.42 -8.50
C GLN A 274 20.76 13.76 -8.33
N GLU A 275 21.11 13.32 -7.13
CA GLU A 275 22.35 12.56 -6.88
C GLU A 275 22.36 11.23 -7.66
N ILE A 276 21.22 10.52 -7.67
CA ILE A 276 21.03 9.29 -8.45
C ILE A 276 21.21 9.55 -9.95
N GLU A 277 20.60 10.60 -10.49
CA GLU A 277 20.70 10.96 -11.92
C GLU A 277 22.10 11.40 -12.37
N ASN A 278 22.96 11.78 -11.41
CA ASN A 278 24.37 12.11 -11.65
C ASN A 278 25.30 10.91 -11.48
N SER A 279 24.81 9.79 -10.93
CA SER A 279 25.55 8.54 -10.77
C SER A 279 25.46 7.66 -12.01
N GLN A 280 26.55 6.97 -12.34
CA GLN A 280 26.57 5.96 -13.42
C GLN A 280 26.11 4.57 -12.95
N GLU A 281 26.00 4.35 -11.63
CA GLU A 281 25.61 3.05 -11.06
C GLU A 281 24.10 2.80 -11.07
N TRP A 282 23.31 3.85 -11.27
CA TRP A 282 21.86 3.80 -11.23
C TRP A 282 21.30 3.89 -12.65
N HIS A 283 20.41 2.97 -13.00
CA HIS A 283 19.80 2.93 -14.32
C HIS A 283 18.31 3.18 -14.22
N PHE A 284 17.83 4.22 -14.89
CA PHE A 284 16.40 4.51 -14.95
C PHE A 284 15.65 3.34 -15.60
N VAL A 285 14.54 2.94 -14.99
CA VAL A 285 13.69 1.84 -15.48
C VAL A 285 12.36 2.38 -15.97
N SER A 286 11.67 3.17 -15.14
CA SER A 286 10.36 3.72 -15.48
C SER A 286 9.93 4.76 -14.46
N ALA A 287 8.99 5.62 -14.86
CA ALA A 287 8.22 6.42 -13.93
C ALA A 287 6.72 6.31 -14.24
N VAL A 288 5.91 6.45 -13.20
CA VAL A 288 4.45 6.38 -13.27
C VAL A 288 3.85 7.47 -12.39
N CYS A 289 3.07 8.35 -13.01
CA CYS A 289 2.16 9.24 -12.29
C CYS A 289 0.82 8.53 -12.09
N GLY A 290 0.45 8.28 -10.85
CA GLY A 290 -0.88 7.83 -10.43
C GLY A 290 -1.80 9.01 -10.11
N TYR A 291 -2.95 8.71 -9.50
CA TYR A 291 -3.96 9.74 -9.21
C TYR A 291 -3.56 10.70 -8.09
N TYR A 292 -2.81 10.22 -7.10
CA TYR A 292 -2.30 11.00 -5.96
C TYR A 292 -0.85 10.65 -5.59
N PHE A 293 -0.20 9.81 -6.40
CA PHE A 293 1.15 9.33 -6.14
C PHE A 293 2.01 9.36 -7.39
N ILE A 294 3.32 9.42 -7.20
CA ILE A 294 4.31 9.31 -8.26
C ILE A 294 5.31 8.23 -7.85
N ASN A 295 5.59 7.31 -8.77
CA ASN A 295 6.65 6.32 -8.60
C ASN A 295 7.75 6.55 -9.63
N VAL A 296 8.99 6.53 -9.19
CA VAL A 296 10.18 6.48 -10.04
C VAL A 296 10.93 5.20 -9.73
N ARG A 297 11.36 4.48 -10.75
CA ARG A 297 12.07 3.21 -10.60
C ARG A 297 13.43 3.29 -11.26
N TYR A 298 14.41 2.82 -10.52
CA TYR A 298 15.77 2.60 -10.97
C TYR A 298 16.14 1.14 -10.74
N GLU A 299 17.14 0.68 -11.47
CA GLU A 299 17.91 -0.49 -11.13
C GLU A 299 19.22 -0.05 -10.48
N TYR A 300 19.58 -0.69 -9.38
CA TYR A 300 20.87 -0.55 -8.72
C TYR A 300 21.35 -1.92 -8.27
N ASP A 301 22.54 -2.33 -8.72
CA ASP A 301 23.17 -3.59 -8.32
C ASP A 301 22.26 -4.83 -8.46
N GLY A 302 21.47 -4.88 -9.54
CA GLY A 302 20.52 -5.95 -9.85
C GLY A 302 19.23 -5.94 -9.02
N VAL A 303 18.95 -4.86 -8.29
CA VAL A 303 17.73 -4.66 -7.51
C VAL A 303 16.91 -3.52 -8.13
N ILE A 304 15.60 -3.74 -8.29
CA ILE A 304 14.68 -2.67 -8.68
C ILE A 304 14.33 -1.83 -7.46
N VAL A 305 14.75 -0.58 -7.45
CA VAL A 305 14.52 0.41 -6.40
C VAL A 305 13.43 1.37 -6.84
N ASN A 306 12.39 1.52 -6.03
CA ASN A 306 11.23 2.34 -6.34
C ASN A 306 11.06 3.46 -5.31
N PHE A 307 11.17 4.71 -5.75
CA PHE A 307 10.86 5.89 -4.95
C PHE A 307 9.39 6.27 -5.17
N SER A 308 8.63 6.40 -4.08
CA SER A 308 7.22 6.75 -4.12
C SER A 308 6.94 7.99 -3.28
N VAL A 309 6.32 8.99 -3.89
CA VAL A 309 5.75 10.16 -3.20
C VAL A 309 4.24 10.09 -3.33
N SER A 310 3.51 10.45 -2.27
CA SER A 310 2.05 10.56 -2.27
C SER A 310 1.62 11.91 -1.71
N ASP A 311 0.65 12.54 -2.36
CA ASP A 311 0.05 13.80 -1.90
C ASP A 311 -1.39 13.56 -1.45
N TYR A 312 -1.62 13.72 -0.15
CA TYR A 312 -2.93 13.48 0.43
C TYR A 312 -3.90 14.62 0.10
N ASN A 313 -3.40 15.80 -0.29
CA ASN A 313 -4.26 16.88 -0.78
C ASN A 313 -4.93 16.48 -2.10
N THR A 314 -4.12 16.11 -3.10
CA THR A 314 -4.62 15.57 -4.37
C THR A 314 -5.53 14.35 -4.14
N MET A 315 -5.21 13.50 -3.17
CA MET A 315 -6.06 12.36 -2.81
C MET A 315 -7.46 12.80 -2.36
N VAL A 316 -7.56 13.74 -1.42
CA VAL A 316 -8.83 14.27 -0.91
C VAL A 316 -9.64 14.96 -2.01
N GLU A 317 -9.00 15.72 -2.89
CA GLU A 317 -9.65 16.31 -4.07
C GLU A 317 -10.25 15.22 -4.97
N CYS A 318 -9.50 14.13 -5.23
CA CYS A 318 -9.99 13.00 -6.01
C CYS A 318 -11.20 12.31 -5.34
N HIS A 319 -11.25 12.24 -4.00
CA HIS A 319 -12.41 11.67 -3.30
C HIS A 319 -13.71 12.44 -3.61
N MET A 320 -13.61 13.74 -3.86
CA MET A 320 -14.76 14.61 -4.19
C MET A 320 -15.20 14.47 -5.64
N SER A 321 -14.40 13.84 -6.51
CA SER A 321 -14.74 13.62 -7.90
C SER A 321 -15.73 12.45 -8.09
N GLU A 322 -16.41 12.39 -9.25
CA GLU A 322 -17.25 11.25 -9.62
C GLU A 322 -16.46 9.97 -9.89
N ARG A 323 -15.14 10.08 -10.11
CA ARG A 323 -14.23 9.00 -10.50
C ARG A 323 -13.66 8.33 -9.25
N LYS A 324 -13.85 7.02 -9.14
CA LYS A 324 -13.47 6.24 -7.95
C LYS A 324 -12.28 5.36 -8.25
N GLU A 325 -11.28 5.41 -7.37
CA GLU A 325 -9.99 4.74 -7.56
C GLU A 325 -9.88 3.47 -6.71
N LYS A 326 -10.55 3.47 -5.54
CA LYS A 326 -10.51 2.37 -4.58
C LYS A 326 -11.86 2.09 -3.94
N LEU A 327 -12.08 0.82 -3.62
CA LEU A 327 -13.16 0.33 -2.78
C LEU A 327 -12.56 -0.22 -1.48
N ILE A 328 -13.20 0.04 -0.35
CA ILE A 328 -12.78 -0.49 0.95
C ILE A 328 -14.02 -0.98 1.68
N LEU A 329 -14.01 -2.26 2.06
CA LEU A 329 -15.03 -2.82 2.94
C LEU A 329 -14.50 -2.74 4.37
N TYR A 330 -15.06 -1.82 5.15
CA TYR A 330 -14.69 -1.61 6.55
C TYR A 330 -15.32 -2.67 7.48
N PRO A 331 -14.76 -2.86 8.69
CA PRO A 331 -15.28 -3.77 9.70
C PRO A 331 -16.75 -3.59 10.08
N ASN A 332 -17.26 -2.36 10.07
CA ASN A 332 -18.68 -2.07 10.31
C ASN A 332 -19.59 -2.45 9.13
N GLY A 333 -19.04 -3.02 8.06
CA GLY A 333 -19.74 -3.42 6.86
C GLY A 333 -19.92 -2.33 5.83
N ASN A 334 -19.53 -1.09 6.09
CA ASN A 334 -19.62 -0.04 5.08
C ASN A 334 -18.64 -0.32 3.94
N LEU A 335 -19.15 -0.36 2.72
CA LEU A 335 -18.31 -0.24 1.53
C LEU A 335 -18.11 1.25 1.26
N CYS A 336 -16.87 1.70 1.18
CA CYS A 336 -16.53 3.10 1.01
C CYS A 336 -15.55 3.32 -0.15
N TYR A 337 -15.48 4.57 -0.63
CA TYR A 337 -14.45 5.00 -1.57
C TYR A 337 -13.21 5.52 -0.85
N ASP A 338 -12.04 5.23 -1.44
CA ASP A 338 -10.80 5.97 -1.23
C ASP A 338 -10.48 6.33 0.24
N TRP A 339 -10.28 5.32 1.10
CA TRP A 339 -10.00 5.48 2.55
C TRP A 339 -11.02 6.35 3.32
N SER A 340 -12.15 6.72 2.72
CA SER A 340 -13.08 7.65 3.32
C SER A 340 -14.29 6.97 3.92
N ILE A 341 -14.27 6.77 5.25
CA ILE A 341 -15.36 6.13 5.98
C ILE A 341 -16.71 6.85 5.79
N ASN A 342 -16.70 8.17 5.58
CA ASN A 342 -17.91 8.98 5.42
C ASN A 342 -18.53 8.88 4.00
N LYS A 343 -17.87 8.20 3.06
CA LYS A 343 -18.32 8.08 1.66
C LYS A 343 -18.85 6.70 1.38
N ILE A 344 -19.96 6.38 2.04
CA ILE A 344 -20.61 5.07 2.00
C ILE A 344 -21.28 4.83 0.63
N VAL A 345 -20.90 3.72 0.02
CA VAL A 345 -21.44 3.15 -1.20
C VAL A 345 -22.60 2.21 -0.86
N TYR A 346 -22.32 1.22 -0.01
CA TYR A 346 -23.17 0.07 0.26
C TYR A 346 -23.10 -0.35 1.73
#